data_AF-A0AAE6R8L5-F1
#
_entry.id   AF-A0AAE6R8L5-F1
#
_cell.length_a   1.000
_cell.length_b   1.000
_cell.length_c   1.000
_cell.angle_alpha   90.00
_cell.angle_beta   90.00
_cell.angle_gamma   90.00
#
_symmetry.space_group_name_H-M   'P 1'
#
loop_
_entity.id
_entity.type
_entity.pdbx_description
1 polymer ?
#
loop_
_entity_poly.entity_id
_entity_poly.type
_entity_poly.pdbx_seq_one_letter_code
_entity_poly.pdbx_strand_id
1 'polypeptide(L)'
;MKKINWMNVFAIVGLTLLSACSSSTGPVSTTVSTAAQLFSLQPTQDRATLQQTAQGYLATLLADPANAEVTFIKMDPAVVSKQMQVLAVTLPDGKTAQFHLREYNTITPGIEGWVGYKPSAWKQTHASSASEIDSDPFFYLSLARSGENIVGSVVVEGQTYRVQTLSPGQYVLIKIDESKLPPDGAPVQSAKVVASDLPTATTSHAASSVIRLLFVTTNQVRAQRPLNRLELAIALNDANSLMASSGVAIRFELAGIYDADYNQPSDYWQQAVDLMSNQQVMQQRDALRADMVSIYSTNPGVCGQARLTAKKSDAFSIISCPNALGHELGHNLGAMHHHSEPANVPDYAYGYKDEVGKFHTQMTTPFGAVHYFSNPRLSYQGRPLGDVDFSDVARRFNERRETVAAFYPDPQPKLILTLRGQNRSCTIDLSLGANVQLSWYLQCKDPQPFNPESAVVSGLYGANTQRKLCFANTLYTTNSCYSGFHNGSEFTIKNIHQGTGRPNTLEFSRRLMGAVTRITYD
;
A
#
# COMPACT_ATOMS: atom_id res chain seq x y z
N MET A 1 -39.77 77.37 -16.65
CA MET A 1 -39.93 77.31 -18.13
C MET A 1 -38.76 76.50 -18.67
N LYS A 2 -38.94 75.24 -19.12
CA LYS A 2 -39.00 74.83 -20.55
C LYS A 2 -37.97 75.62 -21.40
N LYS A 3 -36.96 75.07 -22.09
CA LYS A 3 -36.80 73.87 -22.95
C LYS A 3 -35.28 73.75 -23.29
N ILE A 4 -34.67 72.56 -23.36
CA ILE A 4 -34.43 71.70 -24.57
C ILE A 4 -33.66 72.42 -25.70
N ASN A 5 -32.46 71.96 -26.12
CA ASN A 5 -32.32 70.99 -27.22
C ASN A 5 -30.87 70.51 -27.48
N TRP A 6 -30.77 69.27 -27.95
CA TRP A 6 -29.59 68.55 -28.42
C TRP A 6 -29.12 69.01 -29.80
N MET A 7 -27.82 68.85 -30.08
CA MET A 7 -27.34 68.38 -31.37
C MET A 7 -25.98 67.68 -31.26
N ASN A 8 -25.91 66.46 -31.83
CA ASN A 8 -24.76 65.58 -31.95
C ASN A 8 -23.67 66.15 -32.88
N VAL A 9 -22.43 65.68 -32.77
CA VAL A 9 -21.67 64.96 -33.83
C VAL A 9 -20.41 64.31 -33.22
N PHE A 10 -20.14 63.07 -33.65
CA PHE A 10 -19.06 62.16 -33.28
C PHE A 10 -17.66 62.58 -33.77
N ALA A 11 -16.62 62.25 -33.00
CA ALA A 11 -15.34 61.75 -33.52
C ALA A 11 -14.60 60.93 -32.43
N ILE A 12 -14.30 59.67 -32.75
CA ILE A 12 -13.51 58.70 -31.97
C ILE A 12 -12.05 58.78 -32.46
N VAL A 13 -11.06 58.82 -31.57
CA VAL A 13 -9.83 57.99 -31.58
C VAL A 13 -9.25 57.97 -30.15
N GLY A 14 -8.85 56.78 -29.71
CA GLY A 14 -8.62 56.38 -28.33
C GLY A 14 -7.30 56.80 -27.68
N LEU A 15 -7.34 56.80 -26.35
CA LEU A 15 -6.21 56.96 -25.44
C LEU A 15 -6.09 55.71 -24.55
N THR A 16 -4.90 55.11 -24.56
CA THR A 16 -4.49 54.01 -23.69
C THR A 16 -4.20 54.52 -22.28
N LEU A 17 -4.82 53.91 -21.26
CA LEU A 17 -4.56 54.16 -19.84
C LEU A 17 -4.02 52.89 -19.18
N LEU A 18 -2.80 53.00 -18.64
CA LEU A 18 -2.15 52.02 -17.77
C LEU A 18 -2.83 52.00 -16.40
N SER A 19 -3.40 50.86 -16.03
CA SER A 19 -3.95 50.59 -14.70
C SER A 19 -2.86 49.98 -13.80
N ALA A 20 -2.52 50.69 -12.72
CA ALA A 20 -1.76 50.16 -11.60
C ALA A 20 -2.71 49.37 -10.69
N CYS A 21 -2.51 48.06 -10.57
CA CYS A 21 -3.22 47.21 -9.61
C CYS A 21 -2.47 47.18 -8.28
N SER A 22 -3.06 47.76 -7.25
CA SER A 22 -2.65 47.62 -5.85
C SER A 22 -3.06 46.23 -5.35
N SER A 23 -2.09 45.39 -5.00
CA SER A 23 -2.31 44.07 -4.40
C SER A 23 -2.60 44.21 -2.90
N SER A 24 -3.89 44.24 -2.55
CA SER A 24 -4.33 44.01 -1.17
C SER A 24 -4.15 42.52 -0.83
N THR A 25 -3.18 42.19 0.02
CA THR A 25 -3.11 40.87 0.67
C THR A 25 -4.25 40.76 1.66
N GLY A 26 -5.37 40.17 1.22
CA GLY A 26 -6.44 39.74 2.11
C GLY A 26 -5.92 38.71 3.12
N PRO A 27 -6.46 38.66 4.34
CA PRO A 27 -6.13 37.59 5.27
C PRO A 27 -6.50 36.26 4.62
N VAL A 28 -5.56 35.31 4.62
CA VAL A 28 -5.83 33.92 4.27
C VAL A 28 -6.79 33.39 5.32
N SER A 29 -8.09 33.45 5.04
CA SER A 29 -9.09 32.68 5.77
C SER A 29 -8.76 31.21 5.57
N THR A 30 -8.11 30.60 6.56
CA THR A 30 -8.14 29.16 6.76
C THR A 30 -9.61 28.78 6.92
N THR A 31 -10.25 28.30 5.86
CA THR A 31 -11.58 27.70 5.96
C THR A 31 -11.46 26.53 6.91
N VAL A 32 -11.96 26.69 8.14
CA VAL A 32 -12.26 25.59 9.03
C VAL A 32 -13.25 24.72 8.27
N SER A 33 -12.78 23.60 7.71
CA SER A 33 -13.66 22.61 7.11
C SER A 33 -14.58 22.13 8.23
N THR A 34 -15.85 22.52 8.17
CA THR A 34 -16.87 22.01 9.09
C THR A 34 -16.93 20.51 8.92
N ALA A 35 -16.71 19.75 10.00
CA ALA A 35 -16.70 18.30 9.97
C ALA A 35 -18.01 17.77 9.35
N ALA A 36 -17.90 17.04 8.24
CA ALA A 36 -19.06 16.43 7.60
C ALA A 36 -19.46 15.18 8.37
N GLN A 37 -20.75 15.01 8.65
CA GLN A 37 -21.23 13.79 9.27
C GLN A 37 -21.15 12.64 8.25
N LEU A 38 -20.44 11.56 8.60
CA LEU A 38 -20.30 10.38 7.74
C LEU A 38 -21.64 9.68 7.53
N PHE A 39 -22.42 9.54 8.61
CA PHE A 39 -23.75 8.93 8.57
C PHE A 39 -24.68 9.46 9.65
N SER A 40 -25.98 9.30 9.42
CA SER A 40 -27.04 9.48 10.42
C SER A 40 -27.68 8.14 10.73
N LEU A 41 -27.99 7.91 12.02
CA LEU A 41 -28.66 6.69 12.46
C LEU A 41 -30.12 6.70 12.00
N GLN A 42 -30.62 5.54 11.59
CA GLN A 42 -32.02 5.34 11.24
C GLN A 42 -32.72 4.46 12.30
N PRO A 43 -34.05 4.62 12.47
CA PRO A 43 -34.84 3.71 13.28
C PRO A 43 -34.59 2.27 12.84
N THR A 44 -34.17 1.43 13.78
CA THR A 44 -33.84 0.03 13.52
C THR A 44 -34.60 -0.83 14.52
N GLN A 45 -35.25 -1.87 14.03
CA GLN A 45 -35.92 -2.85 14.89
C GLN A 45 -34.89 -3.66 15.69
N ASP A 46 -35.34 -4.29 16.77
CA ASP A 46 -34.47 -5.19 17.52
C ASP A 46 -34.04 -6.41 16.67
N ARG A 47 -32.91 -7.01 17.05
CA ARG A 47 -32.29 -8.12 16.31
C ARG A 47 -33.25 -9.29 16.09
N ALA A 48 -34.04 -9.66 17.10
CA ALA A 48 -34.93 -10.83 17.00
C ALA A 48 -36.06 -10.58 16.00
N THR A 49 -36.61 -9.37 15.97
CA THR A 49 -37.60 -8.94 14.98
C THR A 49 -36.99 -8.91 13.57
N LEU A 50 -35.78 -8.34 13.42
CA LEU A 50 -35.09 -8.33 12.12
C LEU A 50 -34.81 -9.74 11.60
N GLN A 51 -34.39 -10.67 12.46
CA GLN A 51 -34.08 -12.05 12.08
C GLN A 51 -35.29 -12.80 11.50
N GLN A 52 -36.52 -12.42 11.89
CA GLN A 52 -37.74 -13.05 11.37
C GLN A 52 -38.07 -12.62 9.93
N THR A 53 -37.59 -11.46 9.49
CA THR A 53 -38.00 -10.82 8.23
C THR A 53 -36.84 -10.58 7.26
N ALA A 54 -35.60 -10.57 7.76
CA ALA A 54 -34.41 -10.29 6.97
C ALA A 54 -34.19 -11.33 5.87
N GLN A 55 -33.75 -10.85 4.72
CA GLN A 55 -33.40 -11.67 3.55
C GLN A 55 -32.02 -11.29 3.03
N GLY A 56 -31.46 -12.14 2.16
CA GLY A 56 -30.20 -11.89 1.48
C GLY A 56 -29.04 -11.61 2.44
N TYR A 57 -28.28 -10.57 2.14
CA TYR A 57 -27.05 -10.29 2.89
C TYR A 57 -27.32 -9.80 4.32
N LEU A 58 -28.43 -9.09 4.58
CA LEU A 58 -28.81 -8.73 5.94
C LEU A 58 -29.04 -9.96 6.83
N ALA A 59 -29.69 -11.01 6.30
CA ALA A 59 -29.87 -12.26 7.03
C ALA A 59 -28.52 -12.93 7.36
N THR A 60 -27.56 -12.87 6.41
CA THR A 60 -26.18 -13.35 6.62
C THR A 60 -25.49 -12.59 7.75
N LEU A 61 -25.60 -11.26 7.76
CA LEU A 61 -25.02 -10.42 8.81
C LEU A 61 -25.68 -10.67 10.19
N LEU A 62 -26.99 -10.88 10.24
CA LEU A 62 -27.71 -11.13 11.50
C LEU A 62 -27.47 -12.54 12.06
N ALA A 63 -27.06 -13.49 11.22
CA ALA A 63 -26.70 -14.84 11.62
C ALA A 63 -25.30 -14.90 12.26
N ASP A 64 -24.43 -13.93 11.96
CA ASP A 64 -23.09 -13.85 12.55
C ASP A 64 -23.16 -13.43 14.03
N PRO A 65 -22.70 -14.27 14.97
CA PRO A 65 -22.76 -13.97 16.40
C PRO A 65 -21.86 -12.78 16.79
N ALA A 66 -20.80 -12.48 16.03
CA ALA A 66 -19.92 -11.34 16.28
C ALA A 66 -20.57 -10.00 15.92
N ASN A 67 -21.60 -9.99 15.07
CA ASN A 67 -22.37 -8.78 14.78
C ASN A 67 -23.36 -8.51 15.92
N ALA A 68 -22.89 -7.90 17.00
CA ALA A 68 -23.65 -7.73 18.24
C ALA A 68 -24.92 -6.90 18.04
N GLU A 69 -24.77 -5.78 17.35
CA GLU A 69 -25.84 -4.84 17.02
C GLU A 69 -25.72 -4.44 15.56
N VAL A 70 -26.83 -4.45 14.82
CA VAL A 70 -26.91 -3.99 13.43
C VAL A 70 -27.89 -2.82 13.39
N THR A 71 -27.40 -1.65 13.04
CA THR A 71 -28.17 -0.40 12.99
C THR A 71 -28.20 0.11 11.56
N PHE A 72 -29.39 0.39 11.01
CA PHE A 72 -29.50 1.05 9.71
C PHE A 72 -28.97 2.48 9.80
N ILE A 73 -28.24 2.89 8.76
CA ILE A 73 -27.68 4.24 8.67
C ILE A 73 -27.97 4.84 7.29
N LYS A 74 -28.10 6.16 7.25
CA LYS A 74 -28.13 6.94 6.01
C LYS A 74 -26.81 7.67 5.85
N MET A 75 -26.16 7.45 4.71
CA MET A 75 -24.90 8.11 4.34
C MET A 75 -24.93 8.54 2.87
N ASP A 76 -24.21 9.60 2.56
CA ASP A 76 -23.91 10.01 1.19
C ASP A 76 -22.51 9.52 0.81
N PRO A 77 -22.36 8.59 -0.14
CA PRO A 77 -21.03 8.09 -0.53
C PRO A 77 -20.05 9.18 -0.97
N ALA A 78 -20.53 10.33 -1.46
CA ALA A 78 -19.68 11.44 -1.88
C ALA A 78 -18.84 12.05 -0.75
N VAL A 79 -19.20 11.81 0.53
CA VAL A 79 -18.40 12.26 1.67
C VAL A 79 -17.06 11.53 1.77
N VAL A 80 -16.94 10.33 1.19
CA VAL A 80 -15.64 9.66 1.03
C VAL A 80 -14.96 10.25 -0.20
N SER A 81 -14.22 11.34 0.03
CA SER A 81 -13.48 12.08 -0.99
C SER A 81 -12.27 12.81 -0.39
N LYS A 82 -11.30 13.15 -1.24
CA LYS A 82 -10.10 13.88 -0.84
C LYS A 82 -10.40 15.27 -0.26
N GLN A 83 -11.53 15.87 -0.65
CA GLN A 83 -11.93 17.21 -0.20
C GLN A 83 -12.42 17.20 1.26
N MET A 84 -12.94 16.06 1.73
CA MET A 84 -13.41 15.92 3.11
C MET A 84 -12.23 15.65 4.03
N GLN A 85 -11.74 16.71 4.67
CA GLN A 85 -10.60 16.64 5.59
C GLN A 85 -10.98 16.18 6.99
N VAL A 86 -12.24 16.31 7.37
CA VAL A 86 -12.75 15.86 8.68
C VAL A 86 -14.10 15.18 8.50
N LEU A 87 -14.20 13.95 9.02
CA LEU A 87 -15.45 13.19 9.10
C LEU A 87 -15.86 13.00 10.56
N ALA A 88 -17.11 13.28 10.86
CA ALA A 88 -17.72 13.06 12.16
C ALA A 88 -18.61 11.81 12.17
N VAL A 89 -18.63 11.09 13.28
CA VAL A 89 -19.54 9.96 13.52
C VAL A 89 -20.32 10.17 14.81
N THR A 90 -21.53 9.63 14.85
CA THR A 90 -22.37 9.55 16.05
C THR A 90 -22.86 8.12 16.19
N LEU A 91 -22.46 7.45 17.27
CA LEU A 91 -22.75 6.04 17.53
C LEU A 91 -24.12 5.85 18.20
N PRO A 92 -24.68 4.61 18.18
CA PRO A 92 -25.98 4.32 18.81
C PRO A 92 -26.05 4.64 20.31
N ASP A 93 -24.93 4.60 21.02
CA ASP A 93 -24.82 4.95 22.44
C ASP A 93 -24.70 6.48 22.70
N GLY A 94 -24.76 7.29 21.64
CA GLY A 94 -24.69 8.75 21.70
C GLY A 94 -23.26 9.30 21.68
N LYS A 95 -22.22 8.46 21.69
CA LYS A 95 -20.83 8.93 21.58
C LYS A 95 -20.56 9.52 20.21
N THR A 96 -19.74 10.56 20.17
CA THR A 96 -19.32 11.21 18.93
C THR A 96 -17.80 11.23 18.81
N ALA A 97 -17.30 11.15 17.57
CA ALA A 97 -15.88 11.30 17.27
C ALA A 97 -15.69 12.06 15.95
N GLN A 98 -14.59 12.79 15.86
CA GLN A 98 -14.14 13.44 14.63
C GLN A 98 -12.79 12.84 14.22
N PHE A 99 -12.69 12.47 12.95
CA PHE A 99 -11.51 11.89 12.35
C PHE A 99 -10.95 12.85 11.32
N HIS A 100 -9.68 13.18 11.46
CA HIS A 100 -8.94 14.00 10.51
C HIS A 100 -8.31 13.08 9.47
N LEU A 101 -8.50 13.43 8.20
CA LEU A 101 -7.92 12.71 7.08
C LEU A 101 -6.39 12.62 7.26
N ARG A 102 -5.86 11.40 7.22
CA ARG A 102 -4.43 11.13 7.17
C ARG A 102 -4.01 10.65 5.79
N GLU A 103 -4.80 9.77 5.18
CA GLU A 103 -4.50 9.23 3.86
C GLU A 103 -5.76 9.15 3.00
N TYR A 104 -5.65 9.63 1.77
CA TYR A 104 -6.62 9.41 0.71
C TYR A 104 -5.89 8.85 -0.51
N ASN A 105 -6.33 7.71 -1.02
CA ASN A 105 -5.67 7.00 -2.10
C ASN A 105 -6.68 6.30 -3.02
N THR A 106 -6.24 5.94 -4.21
CA THR A 106 -6.94 4.95 -5.04
C THR A 106 -6.35 3.59 -4.70
N ILE A 107 -7.07 2.78 -3.92
CA ILE A 107 -6.59 1.46 -3.43
C ILE A 107 -6.38 0.53 -4.62
N THR A 108 -7.38 0.49 -5.50
CA THR A 108 -7.36 -0.19 -6.80
C THR A 108 -8.15 0.66 -7.78
N PRO A 109 -7.97 0.53 -9.12
CA PRO A 109 -8.77 1.28 -10.07
C PRO A 109 -10.28 1.21 -9.77
N GLY A 110 -10.90 2.37 -9.51
CA GLY A 110 -12.33 2.48 -9.18
C GLY A 110 -12.70 2.29 -7.70
N ILE A 111 -11.72 2.02 -6.82
CA ILE A 111 -11.92 1.93 -5.37
C ILE A 111 -11.04 2.98 -4.67
N GLU A 112 -11.70 3.91 -3.98
CA GLU A 112 -11.06 5.00 -3.25
C GLU A 112 -11.00 4.65 -1.76
N GLY A 113 -9.86 4.95 -1.12
CA GLY A 113 -9.62 4.79 0.31
C GLY A 113 -9.58 6.13 1.02
N TRP A 114 -10.16 6.17 2.22
CA TRP A 114 -10.09 7.32 3.13
C TRP A 114 -9.76 6.79 4.52
N VAL A 115 -8.63 7.22 5.07
CA VAL A 115 -8.17 6.84 6.40
C VAL A 115 -8.01 8.09 7.25
N GLY A 116 -8.59 8.08 8.45
CA GLY A 116 -8.51 9.20 9.38
C GLY A 116 -8.39 8.76 10.83
N TYR A 117 -7.89 9.70 11.63
CA TYR A 117 -7.52 9.48 13.03
C TYR A 117 -7.97 10.66 13.89
N LYS A 118 -8.12 10.42 15.19
CA LYS A 118 -8.28 11.50 16.15
C LYS A 118 -6.88 11.99 16.60
N PRO A 119 -6.56 13.29 16.54
CA PRO A 119 -5.29 13.81 17.04
C PRO A 119 -5.08 13.50 18.53
N SER A 120 -3.85 13.14 18.91
CA SER A 120 -3.48 12.88 20.30
C SER A 120 -3.47 14.18 21.12
N ALA A 121 -4.34 14.27 22.12
CA ALA A 121 -4.36 15.40 23.06
C ALA A 121 -3.06 15.47 23.89
N TRP A 122 -2.47 14.32 24.21
CA TRP A 122 -1.20 14.25 24.91
C TRP A 122 -0.07 14.83 24.07
N LYS A 123 0.01 14.47 22.77
CA LYS A 123 1.01 15.02 21.85
C LYS A 123 0.90 16.54 21.69
N GLN A 124 -0.33 17.08 21.66
CA GLN A 124 -0.55 18.52 21.58
C GLN A 124 0.03 19.27 22.78
N THR A 125 -0.02 18.69 23.98
CA THR A 125 0.53 19.29 25.21
C THR A 125 2.01 18.96 25.43
N HIS A 126 2.55 17.96 24.73
CA HIS A 126 3.93 17.48 24.83
C HIS A 126 4.63 17.47 23.46
N ALA A 127 4.50 18.58 22.72
CA ALA A 127 4.92 18.65 21.31
C ALA A 127 6.39 18.24 21.08
N SER A 128 7.27 18.49 22.06
CA SER A 128 8.70 18.16 22.01
C SER A 128 9.01 16.65 22.06
N SER A 129 8.06 15.79 22.44
CA SER A 129 8.28 14.34 22.49
C SER A 129 8.34 13.74 21.08
N ALA A 130 9.53 13.59 20.51
CA ALA A 130 9.70 13.14 19.13
C ALA A 130 9.18 11.70 18.86
N SER A 131 9.24 10.82 19.86
CA SER A 131 8.75 9.43 19.77
C SER A 131 7.23 9.33 19.85
N GLU A 132 6.56 10.35 20.40
CA GLU A 132 5.13 10.29 20.65
C GLU A 132 4.32 10.34 19.36
N ILE A 133 3.42 9.37 19.21
CA ILE A 133 2.47 9.32 18.11
C ILE A 133 1.52 10.52 18.13
N ASP A 134 1.16 10.99 16.95
CA ASP A 134 0.32 12.18 16.74
C ASP A 134 -1.18 11.88 16.78
N SER A 135 -1.57 10.61 16.83
CA SER A 135 -2.96 10.14 16.91
C SER A 135 -3.27 9.40 18.20
N ASP A 136 -4.52 9.49 18.66
CA ASP A 136 -5.08 8.62 19.69
C ASP A 136 -5.39 7.25 19.06
N PRO A 137 -4.70 6.17 19.47
CA PRO A 137 -4.79 4.87 18.82
C PRO A 137 -6.11 4.14 19.11
N PHE A 138 -6.93 4.64 20.03
CA PHE A 138 -8.28 4.13 20.28
C PHE A 138 -9.33 4.75 19.34
N PHE A 139 -8.90 5.56 18.36
CA PHE A 139 -9.74 6.16 17.34
C PHE A 139 -9.13 5.96 15.95
N TYR A 140 -9.80 5.15 15.15
CA TYR A 140 -9.41 4.85 13.77
C TYR A 140 -10.64 4.83 12.86
N LEU A 141 -10.56 5.45 11.70
CA LEU A 141 -11.59 5.38 10.67
C LEU A 141 -10.93 5.01 9.35
N SER A 142 -11.35 3.90 8.76
CA SER A 142 -10.95 3.49 7.41
C SER A 142 -12.18 3.17 6.59
N LEU A 143 -12.23 3.71 5.37
CA LEU A 143 -13.34 3.55 4.45
C LEU A 143 -12.80 3.17 3.08
N ALA A 144 -13.44 2.21 2.42
CA ALA A 144 -13.26 1.95 1.00
C ALA A 144 -14.58 2.18 0.27
N ARG A 145 -14.52 2.95 -0.81
CA ARG A 145 -15.68 3.32 -1.63
C ARG A 145 -15.52 2.87 -3.07
N SER A 146 -16.56 2.24 -3.61
CA SER A 146 -16.71 1.92 -5.04
C SER A 146 -18.09 2.37 -5.52
N GLY A 147 -18.16 3.54 -6.16
CA GLY A 147 -19.44 4.15 -6.57
C GLY A 147 -20.31 4.47 -5.36
N GLU A 148 -21.45 3.79 -5.24
CA GLU A 148 -22.37 3.89 -4.10
C GLU A 148 -22.10 2.87 -2.99
N ASN A 149 -21.21 1.90 -3.20
CA ASN A 149 -20.88 0.91 -2.18
C ASN A 149 -19.77 1.45 -1.27
N ILE A 150 -19.97 1.31 0.04
CA ILE A 150 -18.99 1.63 1.07
C ILE A 150 -18.90 0.47 2.06
N VAL A 151 -17.66 0.10 2.37
CA VAL A 151 -17.34 -0.69 3.55
C VAL A 151 -16.36 0.09 4.39
N GLY A 152 -16.35 -0.16 5.70
CA GLY A 152 -15.54 0.63 6.61
C GLY A 152 -15.30 -0.02 7.96
N SER A 153 -14.20 0.36 8.58
CA SER A 153 -13.93 0.12 10.01
C SER A 153 -13.98 1.45 10.75
N VAL A 154 -14.70 1.49 11.87
CA VAL A 154 -14.81 2.65 12.75
C VAL A 154 -14.48 2.19 14.17
N VAL A 155 -13.37 2.67 14.71
CA VAL A 155 -12.97 2.42 16.09
C VAL A 155 -13.15 3.71 16.87
N VAL A 156 -13.93 3.66 17.94
CA VAL A 156 -14.17 4.79 18.85
C VAL A 156 -13.98 4.29 20.27
N GLU A 157 -13.00 4.86 20.98
CA GLU A 157 -12.64 4.46 22.34
C GLU A 157 -12.37 2.95 22.45
N GLY A 158 -11.75 2.37 21.42
CA GLY A 158 -11.42 0.94 21.36
C GLY A 158 -12.58 0.00 20.98
N GLN A 159 -13.82 0.49 20.87
CA GLN A 159 -14.92 -0.32 20.35
C GLN A 159 -14.92 -0.29 18.81
N THR A 160 -14.83 -1.47 18.21
CA THR A 160 -14.88 -1.66 16.75
C THR A 160 -16.33 -1.69 16.25
N TYR A 161 -16.60 -0.92 15.20
CA TYR A 161 -17.80 -0.97 14.37
C TYR A 161 -17.42 -1.18 12.90
N ARG A 162 -18.30 -1.83 12.15
CA ARG A 162 -18.18 -1.99 10.70
C ARG A 162 -19.29 -1.25 9.98
N VAL A 163 -18.93 -0.40 9.02
CA VAL A 163 -19.87 0.15 8.03
C VAL A 163 -19.97 -0.84 6.88
N GLN A 164 -21.19 -1.17 6.47
CA GLN A 164 -21.43 -2.14 5.40
C GLN A 164 -22.60 -1.71 4.52
N THR A 165 -22.40 -1.66 3.20
CA THR A 165 -23.49 -1.58 2.23
C THR A 165 -24.23 -2.93 2.13
N LEU A 166 -25.56 -2.89 2.24
CA LEU A 166 -26.44 -4.02 1.95
C LEU A 166 -26.83 -4.07 0.47
N SER A 167 -27.20 -2.89 -0.05
CA SER A 167 -27.49 -2.60 -1.45
C SER A 167 -27.26 -1.11 -1.69
N PRO A 168 -27.09 -0.64 -2.94
CA PRO A 168 -26.89 0.78 -3.20
C PRO A 168 -27.98 1.64 -2.54
N GLY A 169 -27.57 2.59 -1.67
CA GLY A 169 -28.47 3.43 -0.88
C GLY A 169 -28.94 2.84 0.47
N GLN A 170 -28.64 1.58 0.78
CA GLN A 170 -28.93 0.94 2.07
C GLN A 170 -27.65 0.49 2.78
N TYR A 171 -27.43 1.00 3.98
CA TYR A 171 -26.21 0.80 4.74
C TYR A 171 -26.54 0.42 6.18
N VAL A 172 -25.63 -0.31 6.80
CA VAL A 172 -25.69 -0.62 8.23
C VAL A 172 -24.37 -0.30 8.91
N LEU A 173 -24.48 0.15 10.15
CA LEU A 173 -23.40 0.20 11.12
C LEU A 173 -23.54 -1.03 12.02
N ILE A 174 -22.47 -1.80 12.17
CA ILE A 174 -22.47 -3.05 12.91
C ILE A 174 -21.51 -2.93 14.08
N LYS A 175 -21.99 -3.03 15.31
CA LYS A 175 -21.13 -3.15 16.50
C LYS A 175 -20.55 -4.55 16.54
N ILE A 176 -19.22 -4.66 16.61
CA ILE A 176 -18.54 -5.95 16.63
C ILE A 176 -18.29 -6.38 18.08
N ASP A 177 -18.73 -7.58 18.42
CA ASP A 177 -18.34 -8.28 19.64
C ASP A 177 -17.17 -9.21 19.31
N GLU A 178 -15.97 -8.70 19.57
CA GLU A 178 -14.72 -9.39 19.22
C GLU A 178 -14.52 -10.70 19.98
N SER A 179 -15.21 -10.88 21.13
CA SER A 179 -15.17 -12.15 21.88
C SER A 179 -15.89 -13.29 21.17
N LYS A 180 -16.71 -12.98 20.16
CA LYS A 180 -17.44 -13.95 19.33
C LYS A 180 -16.86 -14.09 17.93
N LEU A 181 -15.77 -13.39 17.62
CA LEU A 181 -15.02 -13.64 16.40
C LEU A 181 -14.36 -15.04 16.48
N PRO A 182 -14.11 -15.69 15.33
CA PRO A 182 -13.21 -16.82 15.28
C PRO A 182 -11.88 -16.50 16.00
N PRO A 183 -11.28 -17.46 16.72
CA PRO A 183 -10.01 -17.22 17.38
C PRO A 183 -8.90 -16.88 16.37
N ASP A 184 -7.85 -16.25 16.85
CA ASP A 184 -6.64 -16.03 16.07
C ASP A 184 -5.87 -17.36 15.91
N GLY A 185 -5.38 -17.65 14.71
CA GLY A 185 -4.71 -18.90 14.41
C GLY A 185 -3.21 -18.79 14.63
N ALA A 186 -2.63 -19.71 15.40
CA ALA A 186 -1.17 -19.77 15.55
C ALA A 186 -0.50 -19.96 14.17
N PRO A 187 0.59 -19.23 13.87
CA PRO A 187 1.25 -19.36 12.58
C PRO A 187 1.93 -20.71 12.44
N VAL A 188 2.02 -21.19 11.20
CA VAL A 188 2.65 -22.47 10.90
C VAL A 188 4.13 -22.24 10.65
N GLN A 189 4.99 -22.83 11.47
CA GLN A 189 6.43 -22.76 11.26
C GLN A 189 6.81 -23.35 9.89
N SER A 190 7.58 -22.60 9.09
CA SER A 190 8.23 -23.15 7.92
C SER A 190 9.28 -24.19 8.36
N ALA A 191 9.50 -25.24 7.55
CA ALA A 191 10.50 -26.26 7.84
C ALA A 191 11.89 -25.63 8.11
N LYS A 192 12.61 -26.14 9.11
CA LYS A 192 13.93 -25.63 9.53
C LYS A 192 14.86 -25.45 8.34
N VAL A 193 15.43 -24.26 8.22
CA VAL A 193 16.48 -23.92 7.25
C VAL A 193 17.79 -24.53 7.75
N VAL A 194 18.43 -25.37 6.92
CA VAL A 194 19.86 -25.64 7.05
C VAL A 194 20.56 -24.34 6.64
N ALA A 195 21.51 -23.84 7.45
CA ALA A 195 22.08 -22.49 7.38
C ALA A 195 22.74 -22.05 6.04
N SER A 196 22.63 -22.83 4.96
CA SER A 196 23.23 -22.55 3.65
C SER A 196 22.46 -21.57 2.77
N ASP A 197 21.20 -21.24 3.09
CA ASP A 197 20.32 -20.43 2.21
C ASP A 197 20.07 -19.00 2.73
N LEU A 198 20.79 -18.55 3.76
CA LEU A 198 20.75 -17.14 4.14
C LEU A 198 21.44 -16.33 3.03
N PRO A 199 20.73 -15.44 2.31
CA PRO A 199 21.41 -14.45 1.50
C PRO A 199 22.35 -13.69 2.44
N THR A 200 23.64 -13.61 2.11
CA THR A 200 24.57 -12.68 2.73
C THR A 200 23.88 -11.33 2.77
N ALA A 201 23.81 -10.69 3.94
CA ALA A 201 23.14 -9.40 4.15
C ALA A 201 23.57 -8.44 3.03
N THR A 202 22.74 -8.32 2.01
CA THR A 202 22.87 -7.27 1.01
C THR A 202 22.50 -6.01 1.75
N THR A 203 23.43 -5.07 1.81
CA THR A 203 23.18 -3.71 2.28
C THR A 203 21.85 -3.24 1.70
N SER A 204 20.91 -2.87 2.58
CA SER A 204 19.63 -2.34 2.15
C SER A 204 19.87 -1.12 1.25
N HIS A 205 19.43 -1.22 0.00
CA HIS A 205 19.67 -0.19 -1.01
C HIS A 205 18.41 0.62 -1.33
N ALA A 206 17.22 0.12 -1.02
CA ALA A 206 15.97 0.80 -1.33
C ALA A 206 15.39 1.47 -0.08
N ALA A 207 14.96 2.73 -0.17
CA ALA A 207 14.32 3.46 0.95
C ALA A 207 12.99 2.81 1.41
N SER A 208 12.34 2.04 0.54
CA SER A 208 11.11 1.28 0.80
C SER A 208 11.00 0.09 -0.15
N SER A 209 10.17 -0.89 0.18
CA SER A 209 9.89 -2.06 -0.67
C SER A 209 8.41 -2.16 -1.01
N VAL A 210 8.10 -2.52 -2.26
CA VAL A 210 6.75 -2.91 -2.69
C VAL A 210 6.66 -4.42 -2.64
N ILE A 211 5.64 -4.96 -1.99
CA ILE A 211 5.37 -6.40 -1.91
C ILE A 211 4.04 -6.67 -2.64
N ARG A 212 4.08 -7.47 -3.69
CA ARG A 212 2.90 -7.76 -4.52
C ARG A 212 2.08 -8.88 -3.89
N LEU A 213 0.81 -8.61 -3.61
CA LEU A 213 -0.12 -9.53 -2.95
C LEU A 213 -1.18 -10.04 -3.93
N LEU A 214 -1.29 -11.36 -4.07
CA LEU A 214 -2.42 -12.01 -4.74
C LEU A 214 -3.48 -12.36 -3.71
N PHE A 215 -4.72 -11.91 -3.92
CA PHE A 215 -5.86 -12.46 -3.20
C PHE A 215 -6.45 -13.66 -3.93
N VAL A 216 -6.88 -14.67 -3.18
CA VAL A 216 -7.60 -15.83 -3.71
C VAL A 216 -8.96 -15.91 -3.02
N THR A 217 -10.06 -15.98 -3.77
CA THR A 217 -11.41 -16.13 -3.17
C THR A 217 -11.95 -17.55 -3.40
N THR A 218 -12.71 -18.08 -2.44
CA THR A 218 -13.42 -19.37 -2.57
C THR A 218 -14.83 -19.20 -3.15
N ASN A 219 -15.44 -20.31 -3.59
CA ASN A 219 -16.85 -20.32 -4.03
C ASN A 219 -17.79 -19.74 -2.94
N GLN A 220 -17.53 -20.07 -1.67
CA GLN A 220 -18.35 -19.64 -0.54
C GLN A 220 -18.19 -18.16 -0.21
N VAL A 221 -16.98 -17.59 -0.30
CA VAL A 221 -16.78 -16.13 -0.16
C VAL A 221 -17.62 -15.39 -1.19
N ARG A 222 -17.59 -15.81 -2.46
CA ARG A 222 -18.35 -15.15 -3.53
C ARG A 222 -19.86 -15.26 -3.34
N ALA A 223 -20.34 -16.36 -2.75
CA ALA A 223 -21.76 -16.56 -2.47
C ALA A 223 -22.25 -15.78 -1.24
N GLN A 224 -21.44 -15.71 -0.17
CA GLN A 224 -21.87 -15.16 1.14
C GLN A 224 -21.50 -13.69 1.33
N ARG A 225 -20.49 -13.19 0.60
CA ARG A 225 -19.96 -11.82 0.74
C ARG A 225 -20.06 -11.10 -0.62
N PRO A 226 -21.19 -10.43 -0.91
CA PRO A 226 -21.39 -9.77 -2.20
C PRO A 226 -20.39 -8.64 -2.47
N LEU A 227 -19.81 -8.06 -1.42
CA LEU A 227 -18.80 -7.01 -1.50
C LEU A 227 -17.37 -7.50 -1.21
N ASN A 228 -17.09 -8.81 -1.37
CA ASN A 228 -15.80 -9.41 -1.05
C ASN A 228 -14.58 -8.66 -1.65
N ARG A 229 -14.67 -8.14 -2.88
CA ARG A 229 -13.57 -7.37 -3.50
C ARG A 229 -13.32 -6.03 -2.79
N LEU A 230 -14.39 -5.37 -2.35
CA LEU A 230 -14.30 -4.13 -1.60
C LEU A 230 -13.83 -4.37 -0.15
N GLU A 231 -14.25 -5.48 0.47
CA GLU A 231 -13.74 -5.97 1.76
C GLU A 231 -12.23 -6.28 1.71
N LEU A 232 -11.75 -6.90 0.62
CA LEU A 232 -10.32 -7.13 0.40
C LEU A 232 -9.53 -5.85 0.12
N ALA A 233 -10.14 -4.89 -0.59
CA ALA A 233 -9.53 -3.59 -0.84
C ALA A 233 -9.31 -2.80 0.46
N ILE A 234 -10.33 -2.72 1.33
CA ILE A 234 -10.14 -2.05 2.64
C ILE A 234 -9.11 -2.80 3.50
N ALA A 235 -9.10 -4.14 3.50
CA ALA A 235 -8.11 -4.90 4.24
C ALA A 235 -6.67 -4.59 3.78
N LEU A 236 -6.46 -4.50 2.47
CA LEU A 236 -5.16 -4.10 1.89
C LEU A 236 -4.78 -2.67 2.30
N ASN A 237 -5.75 -1.76 2.29
CA ASN A 237 -5.55 -0.37 2.70
C ASN A 237 -5.18 -0.27 4.19
N ASP A 238 -5.88 -1.00 5.06
CA ASP A 238 -5.59 -1.07 6.49
C ASP A 238 -4.22 -1.71 6.76
N ALA A 239 -3.85 -2.76 6.02
CA ALA A 239 -2.51 -3.35 6.14
C ALA A 239 -1.41 -2.35 5.75
N ASN A 240 -1.62 -1.53 4.72
CA ASN A 240 -0.70 -0.46 4.33
C ASN A 240 -0.63 0.67 5.36
N SER A 241 -1.78 1.13 5.87
CA SER A 241 -1.81 2.16 6.91
C SER A 241 -1.12 1.65 8.18
N LEU A 242 -1.27 0.38 8.54
CA LEU A 242 -0.62 -0.25 9.67
C LEU A 242 0.90 -0.27 9.51
N MET A 243 1.41 -0.62 8.33
CA MET A 243 2.85 -0.57 8.04
C MET A 243 3.40 0.86 8.19
N ALA A 244 2.71 1.84 7.58
CA ALA A 244 3.11 3.25 7.63
C ALA A 244 3.11 3.81 9.05
N SER A 245 2.02 3.60 9.81
CA SER A 245 1.89 4.03 11.20
C SER A 245 2.96 3.43 12.10
N SER A 246 3.44 2.22 11.78
CA SER A 246 4.45 1.51 12.57
C SER A 246 5.90 1.86 12.20
N GLY A 247 6.13 2.76 11.23
CA GLY A 247 7.48 3.07 10.74
C GLY A 247 8.10 1.92 9.94
N VAL A 248 7.28 1.11 9.27
CA VAL A 248 7.71 0.02 8.40
C VAL A 248 7.68 0.47 6.95
N ALA A 249 8.82 0.34 6.25
CA ALA A 249 9.00 0.79 4.88
C ALA A 249 8.52 -0.24 3.84
N ILE A 250 7.32 -0.79 4.07
CA ILE A 250 6.64 -1.74 3.18
C ILE A 250 5.36 -1.10 2.66
N ARG A 251 5.13 -1.22 1.36
CA ARG A 251 3.81 -1.00 0.75
C ARG A 251 3.37 -2.27 0.04
N PHE A 252 2.24 -2.82 0.44
CA PHE A 252 1.57 -3.88 -0.28
C PHE A 252 0.87 -3.32 -1.52
N GLU A 253 1.00 -4.04 -2.63
CA GLU A 253 0.36 -3.72 -3.90
C GLU A 253 -0.47 -4.91 -4.37
N LEU A 254 -1.69 -4.66 -4.83
CA LEU A 254 -2.52 -5.74 -5.37
C LEU A 254 -1.91 -6.26 -6.68
N ALA A 255 -1.44 -7.51 -6.66
CA ALA A 255 -1.02 -8.22 -7.87
C ALA A 255 -2.23 -8.65 -8.71
N GLY A 256 -3.31 -9.04 -8.04
CA GLY A 256 -4.57 -9.44 -8.64
C GLY A 256 -5.49 -10.12 -7.63
N ILE A 257 -6.70 -10.44 -8.07
CA ILE A 257 -7.66 -11.27 -7.33
C ILE A 257 -8.00 -12.46 -8.22
N TYR A 258 -7.71 -13.67 -7.73
CA TYR A 258 -8.04 -14.91 -8.41
C TYR A 258 -9.26 -15.57 -7.74
N ASP A 259 -10.33 -15.70 -8.51
CA ASP A 259 -11.53 -16.40 -8.07
C ASP A 259 -11.34 -17.91 -8.31
N ALA A 260 -10.75 -18.60 -7.34
CA ALA A 260 -10.48 -20.02 -7.45
C ALA A 260 -11.79 -20.81 -7.48
N ASP A 261 -11.88 -21.80 -8.37
CA ASP A 261 -12.94 -22.82 -8.31
C ASP A 261 -12.60 -23.82 -7.21
N TYR A 262 -12.84 -23.40 -5.98
CA TYR A 262 -12.53 -24.15 -4.78
C TYR A 262 -13.71 -24.13 -3.82
N ASN A 263 -14.21 -25.32 -3.50
CA ASN A 263 -15.23 -25.53 -2.49
C ASN A 263 -14.56 -25.75 -1.14
N GLN A 264 -14.68 -24.77 -0.24
CA GLN A 264 -14.05 -24.87 1.06
C GLN A 264 -14.60 -26.04 1.90
N PRO A 265 -13.73 -26.87 2.49
CA PRO A 265 -14.13 -27.87 3.47
C PRO A 265 -14.49 -27.21 4.81
N SER A 266 -15.17 -27.97 5.68
CA SER A 266 -15.40 -27.55 7.07
C SER A 266 -14.12 -27.53 7.89
N ASP A 267 -13.15 -28.39 7.56
CA ASP A 267 -11.84 -28.42 8.20
C ASP A 267 -10.94 -27.29 7.67
N TYR A 268 -10.57 -26.36 8.56
CA TYR A 268 -9.75 -25.21 8.20
C TYR A 268 -8.34 -25.60 7.77
N TRP A 269 -7.75 -26.60 8.41
CA TRP A 269 -6.37 -27.03 8.13
C TRP A 269 -6.26 -27.69 6.77
N GLN A 270 -7.23 -28.51 6.40
CA GLN A 270 -7.37 -29.07 5.07
C GLN A 270 -7.47 -27.97 4.02
N GLN A 271 -8.27 -26.92 4.29
CA GLN A 271 -8.38 -25.77 3.39
C GLN A 271 -7.03 -25.08 3.16
N ALA A 272 -6.29 -24.81 4.24
CA ALA A 272 -4.99 -24.16 4.16
C ALA A 272 -4.00 -25.02 3.34
N VAL A 273 -3.93 -26.32 3.59
CA VAL A 273 -3.06 -27.26 2.86
C VAL A 273 -3.44 -27.37 1.38
N ASP A 274 -4.73 -27.50 1.07
CA ASP A 274 -5.23 -27.64 -0.30
C ASP A 274 -4.87 -26.42 -1.14
N LEU A 275 -5.15 -25.21 -0.63
CA LEU A 275 -4.97 -23.99 -1.40
C LEU A 275 -3.50 -23.57 -1.51
N MET A 276 -2.67 -23.87 -0.51
CA MET A 276 -1.21 -23.67 -0.59
C MET A 276 -0.54 -24.62 -1.60
N SER A 277 -1.11 -25.79 -1.85
CA SER A 277 -0.60 -26.79 -2.81
C SER A 277 -1.35 -26.79 -4.15
N ASN A 278 -2.36 -25.93 -4.30
CA ASN A 278 -3.19 -25.86 -5.50
C ASN A 278 -2.39 -25.33 -6.70
N GLN A 279 -2.29 -26.15 -7.75
CA GLN A 279 -1.49 -25.83 -8.94
C GLN A 279 -1.99 -24.58 -9.67
N GLN A 280 -3.31 -24.34 -9.73
CA GLN A 280 -3.85 -23.16 -10.40
C GLN A 280 -3.52 -21.89 -9.60
N VAL A 281 -3.62 -21.93 -8.27
CA VAL A 281 -3.20 -20.81 -7.41
C VAL A 281 -1.71 -20.50 -7.61
N MET A 282 -0.86 -21.52 -7.65
CA MET A 282 0.58 -21.35 -7.92
C MET A 282 0.85 -20.77 -9.31
N GLN A 283 0.14 -21.24 -10.35
CA GLN A 283 0.26 -20.68 -11.71
C GLN A 283 -0.16 -19.21 -11.76
N GLN A 284 -1.25 -18.83 -11.08
CA GLN A 284 -1.69 -17.44 -11.02
C GLN A 284 -0.70 -16.56 -10.25
N ARG A 285 -0.16 -17.07 -9.15
CA ARG A 285 0.90 -16.40 -8.39
C ARG A 285 2.12 -16.13 -9.26
N ASP A 286 2.58 -17.13 -10.02
CA ASP A 286 3.70 -16.99 -10.95
C ASP A 286 3.40 -15.99 -12.08
N ALA A 287 2.22 -16.09 -12.70
CA ALA A 287 1.80 -15.24 -13.82
C ALA A 287 1.67 -13.76 -13.39
N LEU A 288 1.11 -13.52 -12.21
CA LEU A 288 0.91 -12.17 -11.66
C LEU A 288 2.12 -11.65 -10.88
N ARG A 289 3.15 -12.50 -10.73
CA ARG A 289 4.40 -12.22 -10.00
C ARG A 289 4.09 -11.73 -8.58
N ALA A 290 3.26 -12.47 -7.87
CA ALA A 290 2.82 -12.11 -6.53
C ALA A 290 3.79 -12.68 -5.48
N ASP A 291 4.49 -11.80 -4.78
CA ASP A 291 5.41 -12.16 -3.71
C ASP A 291 4.69 -12.92 -2.58
N MET A 292 3.47 -12.50 -2.23
CA MET A 292 2.65 -13.14 -1.21
C MET A 292 1.27 -13.51 -1.77
N VAL A 293 0.62 -14.48 -1.14
CA VAL A 293 -0.76 -14.89 -1.44
C VAL A 293 -1.58 -14.89 -0.15
N SER A 294 -2.74 -14.23 -0.17
CA SER A 294 -3.71 -14.29 0.92
C SER A 294 -5.03 -14.88 0.41
N ILE A 295 -5.43 -16.00 0.99
CA ILE A 295 -6.70 -16.67 0.69
C ILE A 295 -7.79 -16.03 1.55
N TYR A 296 -8.91 -15.67 0.93
CA TYR A 296 -10.11 -15.25 1.63
C TYR A 296 -11.07 -16.42 1.77
N SER A 297 -11.45 -16.75 3.01
CA SER A 297 -12.29 -17.87 3.39
C SER A 297 -13.52 -17.40 4.17
N THR A 298 -14.60 -18.19 4.18
CA THR A 298 -15.68 -18.05 5.17
C THR A 298 -15.70 -19.17 6.19
N ASN A 299 -14.67 -20.02 6.21
CA ASN A 299 -14.50 -21.02 7.26
C ASN A 299 -14.30 -20.32 8.61
N PRO A 300 -15.15 -20.58 9.63
CA PRO A 300 -15.12 -19.88 10.91
C PRO A 300 -14.12 -20.48 11.91
N GLY A 301 -13.23 -21.38 11.49
CA GLY A 301 -12.28 -22.06 12.38
C GLY A 301 -11.30 -21.10 13.07
N VAL A 302 -10.72 -20.16 12.32
CA VAL A 302 -9.88 -19.07 12.83
C VAL A 302 -10.05 -17.82 11.96
N CYS A 303 -9.74 -16.64 12.52
CA CYS A 303 -9.81 -15.37 11.81
C CYS A 303 -8.70 -15.23 10.76
N GLY A 304 -7.55 -15.84 11.03
CA GLY A 304 -6.41 -15.85 10.14
C GLY A 304 -5.40 -16.92 10.54
N GLN A 305 -4.55 -17.29 9.58
CA GLN A 305 -3.35 -18.07 9.80
C GLN A 305 -2.38 -17.88 8.63
N ALA A 306 -1.08 -17.90 8.92
CA ALA A 306 -0.05 -17.78 7.90
C ALA A 306 1.18 -18.63 8.17
N ARG A 307 2.03 -18.74 7.15
CA ARG A 307 3.38 -19.31 7.28
C ARG A 307 4.32 -18.33 7.99
N LEU A 308 5.03 -18.81 9.02
CA LEU A 308 5.95 -17.99 9.80
C LEU A 308 7.31 -17.85 9.10
N THR A 309 7.80 -16.62 8.94
CA THR A 309 9.09 -16.32 8.27
C THR A 309 9.14 -16.98 6.88
N ALA A 310 8.15 -16.64 6.06
CA ALA A 310 7.95 -17.32 4.80
C ALA A 310 9.11 -17.12 3.82
N LYS A 311 9.21 -18.06 2.88
CA LYS A 311 10.04 -18.03 1.68
C LYS A 311 9.15 -18.01 0.44
N LYS A 312 9.76 -17.82 -0.74
CA LYS A 312 9.01 -17.80 -2.00
C LYS A 312 8.04 -18.98 -2.13
N SER A 313 8.46 -20.20 -1.81
CA SER A 313 7.61 -21.38 -2.01
C SER A 313 6.38 -21.42 -1.11
N ASP A 314 6.36 -20.69 0.02
CA ASP A 314 5.33 -20.83 1.06
C ASP A 314 4.82 -19.50 1.65
N ALA A 315 5.05 -18.35 1.00
CA ALA A 315 4.50 -17.05 1.44
C ALA A 315 2.98 -16.93 1.22
N PHE A 316 2.26 -17.68 2.05
CA PHE A 316 0.81 -17.80 2.05
C PHE A 316 0.25 -17.44 3.42
N SER A 317 -0.93 -16.83 3.37
CA SER A 317 -1.85 -16.66 4.47
C SER A 317 -3.28 -17.04 4.04
N ILE A 318 -4.12 -17.28 5.03
CA ILE A 318 -5.56 -17.46 4.87
C ILE A 318 -6.25 -16.61 5.94
N ILE A 319 -7.25 -15.84 5.53
CA ILE A 319 -8.04 -14.98 6.41
C ILE A 319 -9.53 -15.29 6.23
N SER A 320 -10.28 -15.24 7.32
CA SER A 320 -11.75 -15.17 7.33
C SER A 320 -12.26 -13.82 7.86
N CYS A 321 -11.40 -13.11 8.59
CA CYS A 321 -11.62 -11.77 9.14
C CYS A 321 -10.73 -10.76 8.40
N PRO A 322 -11.29 -9.76 7.68
CA PRO A 322 -10.49 -8.79 6.93
C PRO A 322 -9.42 -8.05 7.75
N ASN A 323 -9.70 -7.73 9.03
CA ASN A 323 -8.76 -7.06 9.94
C ASN A 323 -7.54 -7.93 10.30
N ALA A 324 -7.58 -9.24 10.07
CA ALA A 324 -6.44 -10.13 10.29
C ALA A 324 -5.38 -10.02 9.18
N LEU A 325 -5.66 -9.41 8.02
CA LEU A 325 -4.72 -9.40 6.89
C LEU A 325 -3.33 -8.86 7.28
N GLY A 326 -3.27 -7.68 7.90
CA GLY A 326 -1.98 -7.10 8.31
C GLY A 326 -1.22 -7.99 9.30
N HIS A 327 -1.95 -8.65 10.21
CA HIS A 327 -1.40 -9.60 11.18
C HIS A 327 -0.79 -10.82 10.48
N GLU A 328 -1.54 -11.45 9.57
CA GLU A 328 -1.07 -12.63 8.84
C GLU A 328 0.11 -12.36 7.90
N LEU A 329 0.10 -11.21 7.21
CA LEU A 329 1.25 -10.78 6.41
C LEU A 329 2.47 -10.53 7.29
N GLY A 330 2.26 -10.09 8.54
CA GLY A 330 3.31 -9.94 9.54
C GLY A 330 3.93 -11.28 9.97
N HIS A 331 3.14 -12.34 10.11
CA HIS A 331 3.67 -13.69 10.27
C HIS A 331 4.52 -14.14 9.08
N ASN A 332 4.08 -13.88 7.84
CA ASN A 332 4.90 -14.14 6.65
C ASN A 332 6.24 -13.37 6.68
N LEU A 333 6.26 -12.15 7.21
CA LEU A 333 7.47 -11.34 7.41
C LEU A 333 8.32 -11.80 8.62
N GLY A 334 7.81 -12.72 9.44
CA GLY A 334 8.56 -13.39 10.49
C GLY A 334 8.49 -12.73 11.85
N ALA A 335 7.28 -12.31 12.26
CA ALA A 335 6.96 -11.91 13.62
C ALA A 335 5.98 -12.91 14.27
N MET A 336 5.96 -12.96 15.61
CA MET A 336 5.17 -13.90 16.40
C MET A 336 4.36 -13.16 17.47
N HIS A 337 3.30 -13.78 18.02
CA HIS A 337 2.42 -13.16 19.01
C HIS A 337 3.18 -12.73 20.27
N HIS A 338 3.75 -13.69 20.99
CA HIS A 338 4.37 -13.47 22.30
C HIS A 338 5.73 -14.16 22.43
N HIS A 339 6.67 -13.52 23.13
CA HIS A 339 8.02 -14.07 23.34
C HIS A 339 8.02 -15.41 24.09
N SER A 340 6.99 -15.66 24.92
CA SER A 340 6.80 -16.94 25.61
C SER A 340 6.50 -18.11 24.67
N GLU A 341 6.15 -17.85 23.42
CA GLU A 341 5.80 -18.89 22.45
C GLU A 341 7.03 -19.36 21.66
N PRO A 342 7.25 -20.68 21.55
CA PRO A 342 8.39 -21.22 20.84
C PRO A 342 8.26 -20.93 19.34
N ALA A 343 9.15 -20.09 18.81
CA ALA A 343 9.14 -19.69 17.42
C ALA A 343 10.57 -19.52 16.87
N ASN A 344 10.74 -19.76 15.56
CA ASN A 344 11.99 -19.52 14.86
C ASN A 344 12.01 -18.09 14.28
N VAL A 345 11.96 -17.11 15.16
CA VAL A 345 12.07 -15.67 14.85
C VAL A 345 13.15 -15.05 15.77
N PRO A 346 13.74 -13.90 15.41
CA PRO A 346 14.62 -13.19 16.32
C PRO A 346 13.93 -12.87 17.65
N ASP A 347 14.69 -12.84 18.76
CA ASP A 347 14.14 -12.65 20.11
C ASP A 347 13.29 -11.39 20.27
N TYR A 348 13.54 -10.36 19.45
CA TYR A 348 12.84 -9.07 19.47
C TYR A 348 11.59 -9.04 18.57
N ALA A 349 11.24 -10.09 17.84
CA ALA A 349 10.23 -10.05 16.77
C ALA A 349 8.80 -10.37 17.24
N TYR A 350 8.38 -9.87 18.41
CA TYR A 350 7.08 -10.18 19.00
C TYR A 350 6.14 -9.00 19.16
N GLY A 351 4.84 -9.29 19.25
CA GLY A 351 3.82 -8.33 19.67
C GLY A 351 4.14 -7.74 21.05
N TYR A 352 3.58 -6.56 21.32
CA TYR A 352 3.73 -5.83 22.58
C TYR A 352 2.39 -5.65 23.28
N LYS A 353 2.40 -5.70 24.61
CA LYS A 353 1.28 -5.38 25.48
C LYS A 353 1.76 -4.54 26.66
N ASP A 354 1.13 -3.40 26.89
CA ASP A 354 1.32 -2.59 28.11
C ASP A 354 0.10 -2.76 29.01
N GLU A 355 0.27 -3.43 30.15
CA GLU A 355 -0.80 -3.69 31.12
C GLU A 355 -1.29 -2.41 31.83
N VAL A 356 -0.43 -1.40 31.98
CA VAL A 356 -0.78 -0.16 32.68
C VAL A 356 -1.47 0.81 31.72
N GLY A 357 -0.97 0.91 30.49
CA GLY A 357 -1.59 1.64 29.38
C GLY A 357 -2.84 0.97 28.83
N LYS A 358 -3.05 -0.32 29.15
CA LYS A 358 -4.17 -1.16 28.71
C LYS A 358 -4.33 -1.20 27.18
N PHE A 359 -3.22 -1.42 26.49
CA PHE A 359 -3.21 -1.59 25.04
C PHE A 359 -2.24 -2.70 24.63
N HIS A 360 -2.46 -3.25 23.44
CA HIS A 360 -1.53 -4.16 22.77
C HIS A 360 -1.48 -3.87 21.27
N THR A 361 -0.35 -4.20 20.66
CA THR A 361 -0.09 -4.00 19.22
C THR A 361 -0.69 -5.12 18.38
N GLN A 362 -0.89 -4.88 17.08
CA GLN A 362 -1.56 -5.79 16.15
C GLN A 362 -0.97 -7.21 16.12
N MET A 363 0.33 -7.38 16.32
CA MET A 363 0.96 -8.71 16.26
C MET A 363 0.64 -9.57 17.48
N THR A 364 0.22 -8.98 18.61
CA THR A 364 -0.24 -9.75 19.78
C THR A 364 -1.50 -10.54 19.44
N THR A 365 -2.43 -9.90 18.75
CA THR A 365 -3.67 -10.48 18.18
C THR A 365 -4.33 -9.39 17.34
N PRO A 366 -5.12 -9.72 16.28
CA PRO A 366 -5.80 -8.70 15.48
C PRO A 366 -7.03 -8.08 16.16
N PHE A 367 -7.40 -8.52 17.36
CA PHE A 367 -8.58 -8.05 18.11
C PHE A 367 -8.20 -7.04 19.18
N GLY A 368 -8.96 -5.96 19.33
CA GLY A 368 -8.74 -4.94 20.36
C GLY A 368 -7.37 -4.27 20.33
N ALA A 369 -6.64 -4.43 19.23
CA ALA A 369 -5.28 -3.93 19.09
C ALA A 369 -5.29 -2.47 18.68
N VAL A 370 -4.29 -1.73 19.15
CA VAL A 370 -3.95 -0.45 18.56
C VAL A 370 -3.42 -0.67 17.14
N HIS A 371 -3.69 0.28 16.23
CA HIS A 371 -3.31 0.18 14.82
C HIS A 371 -1.79 0.42 14.58
N TYR A 372 -0.97 -0.33 15.30
CA TYR A 372 0.49 -0.32 15.29
C TYR A 372 1.04 -1.73 15.49
N PHE A 373 2.15 -2.03 14.84
CA PHE A 373 3.08 -3.08 15.25
C PHE A 373 4.02 -2.57 16.34
N SER A 374 4.63 -3.51 17.08
CA SER A 374 5.58 -3.14 18.12
C SER A 374 6.79 -2.41 17.57
N ASN A 375 7.08 -1.26 18.18
CA ASN A 375 8.16 -0.36 17.79
C ASN A 375 8.59 0.48 19.02
N PRO A 376 9.72 0.16 19.67
CA PRO A 376 10.19 0.87 20.87
C PRO A 376 10.63 2.33 20.60
N ARG A 377 10.71 2.74 19.33
CA ARG A 377 11.02 4.13 18.94
C ARG A 377 9.77 5.02 18.93
N LEU A 378 8.58 4.43 19.08
CA LEU A 378 7.32 5.14 19.17
C LEU A 378 6.76 5.05 20.61
N SER A 379 6.00 6.06 21.02
CA SER A 379 5.30 6.07 22.31
C SER A 379 3.87 6.57 22.19
N TYR A 380 3.03 6.16 23.13
CA TYR A 380 1.69 6.68 23.37
C TYR A 380 1.53 7.08 24.83
N GLN A 381 1.19 8.35 25.08
CA GLN A 381 1.13 8.99 26.38
C GLN A 381 2.43 8.79 27.21
N GLY A 382 3.58 8.85 26.53
CA GLY A 382 4.89 8.63 27.13
C GLY A 382 5.24 7.17 27.42
N ARG A 383 4.36 6.21 27.09
CA ARG A 383 4.62 4.77 27.19
C ARG A 383 5.12 4.23 25.86
N PRO A 384 6.20 3.45 25.81
CA PRO A 384 6.70 2.93 24.55
C PRO A 384 5.69 1.96 23.91
N LEU A 385 5.64 1.90 22.58
CA LEU A 385 4.83 0.94 21.82
C LEU A 385 5.62 -0.35 21.53
N GLY A 386 6.53 -0.74 22.41
CA GLY A 386 7.43 -1.87 22.21
C GLY A 386 8.59 -1.85 23.21
N ASP A 387 9.48 -2.82 23.07
CA ASP A 387 10.75 -2.87 23.78
C ASP A 387 11.82 -3.45 22.84
N VAL A 388 13.09 -3.09 23.08
CA VAL A 388 14.18 -3.42 22.14
C VAL A 388 14.59 -4.90 22.19
N ASP A 389 14.28 -5.60 23.27
CA ASP A 389 14.76 -6.96 23.53
C ASP A 389 13.79 -8.00 22.97
N PHE A 390 12.48 -7.74 23.08
CA PHE A 390 11.41 -8.69 22.80
C PHE A 390 10.35 -8.16 21.82
N SER A 391 10.12 -6.86 21.76
CA SER A 391 8.99 -6.30 21.00
C SER A 391 9.35 -5.14 20.06
N ASP A 392 10.02 -5.47 18.97
CA ASP A 392 10.39 -4.60 17.85
C ASP A 392 10.10 -5.25 16.49
N VAL A 393 8.82 -5.53 16.24
CA VAL A 393 8.34 -6.09 14.96
C VAL A 393 8.61 -5.15 13.79
N ALA A 394 8.57 -3.84 14.01
CA ALA A 394 8.89 -2.86 12.97
C ALA A 394 10.33 -3.02 12.44
N ARG A 395 11.31 -3.30 13.32
CA ARG A 395 12.67 -3.65 12.89
C ARG A 395 12.67 -4.93 12.06
N ARG A 396 12.00 -5.98 12.53
CA ARG A 396 11.95 -7.28 11.84
C ARG A 396 11.43 -7.14 10.40
N PHE A 397 10.35 -6.40 10.21
CA PHE A 397 9.76 -6.21 8.87
C PHE A 397 10.69 -5.41 7.97
N ASN A 398 11.35 -4.38 8.49
CA ASN A 398 12.34 -3.61 7.73
C ASN A 398 13.59 -4.42 7.36
N GLU A 399 14.00 -5.39 8.17
CA GLU A 399 15.09 -6.34 7.81
C GLU A 399 14.65 -7.33 6.72
N ARG A 400 13.36 -7.70 6.68
CA ARG A 400 12.85 -8.76 5.80
C ARG A 400 12.26 -8.26 4.47
N ARG A 401 11.86 -6.98 4.39
CA ARG A 401 11.12 -6.39 3.26
C ARG A 401 11.77 -6.61 1.90
N GLU A 402 13.09 -6.46 1.81
CA GLU A 402 13.80 -6.61 0.53
C GLU A 402 13.86 -8.07 0.09
N THR A 403 14.00 -9.02 1.03
CA THR A 403 13.98 -10.44 0.68
C THR A 403 12.63 -10.87 0.12
N VAL A 404 11.53 -10.42 0.74
CA VAL A 404 10.18 -10.80 0.29
C VAL A 404 9.84 -10.14 -1.04
N ALA A 405 10.13 -8.84 -1.21
CA ALA A 405 9.93 -8.15 -2.48
C ALA A 405 10.77 -8.74 -3.63
N ALA A 406 11.78 -9.55 -3.31
CA ALA A 406 12.60 -10.27 -4.27
C ALA A 406 12.15 -11.73 -4.52
N PHE A 407 10.97 -12.16 -4.03
CA PHE A 407 10.44 -13.49 -4.36
C PHE A 407 10.10 -13.61 -5.85
N TYR A 408 9.52 -12.56 -6.43
CA TYR A 408 9.46 -12.39 -7.88
C TYR A 408 10.28 -11.16 -8.26
N PRO A 409 11.62 -11.25 -8.24
CA PRO A 409 12.46 -10.09 -8.49
C PRO A 409 12.06 -9.57 -9.86
N ASP A 410 11.60 -8.31 -9.94
CA ASP A 410 11.20 -7.68 -11.19
C ASP A 410 12.13 -8.15 -12.29
N PRO A 411 11.61 -8.63 -13.45
CA PRO A 411 12.47 -9.14 -14.48
C PRO A 411 13.48 -8.04 -14.71
N GLN A 412 14.73 -8.29 -14.25
CA GLN A 412 15.75 -7.25 -14.11
C GLN A 412 15.60 -6.40 -15.35
N PRO A 413 15.30 -5.08 -15.26
CA PRO A 413 15.06 -4.31 -16.46
C PRO A 413 16.37 -4.39 -17.24
N LYS A 414 16.43 -5.35 -18.16
CA LYS A 414 17.56 -5.56 -19.02
C LYS A 414 17.50 -4.32 -19.86
N LEU A 415 18.50 -3.48 -19.68
CA LEU A 415 18.66 -2.37 -20.55
C LEU A 415 19.07 -2.96 -21.89
N ILE A 416 18.15 -2.92 -22.86
CA ILE A 416 18.43 -3.32 -24.22
C ILE A 416 18.95 -2.09 -24.93
N LEU A 417 20.20 -2.15 -25.36
CA LEU A 417 20.84 -1.10 -26.15
C LEU A 417 20.99 -1.58 -27.57
N THR A 418 20.22 -1.01 -28.48
CA THR A 418 20.49 -1.14 -29.91
C THR A 418 21.41 0.00 -30.33
N LEU A 419 22.69 -0.30 -30.36
CA LEU A 419 23.76 0.61 -30.73
C LEU A 419 23.85 0.71 -32.25
N ARG A 420 24.02 1.92 -32.79
CA ARG A 420 24.12 2.19 -34.23
C ARG A 420 25.39 2.99 -34.53
N GLY A 421 26.24 2.45 -35.38
CA GLY A 421 27.36 3.15 -36.00
C GLY A 421 27.04 3.48 -37.47
N GLN A 422 28.03 3.96 -38.24
CA GLN A 422 27.82 4.47 -39.60
C GLN A 422 27.13 3.49 -40.56
N ASN A 423 27.49 2.20 -40.52
CA ASN A 423 27.00 1.19 -41.48
C ASN A 423 26.52 -0.12 -40.82
N ARG A 424 26.37 -0.15 -39.49
CA ARG A 424 25.92 -1.35 -38.78
C ARG A 424 25.30 -1.02 -37.42
N SER A 425 24.48 -1.96 -36.94
CA SER A 425 23.93 -1.96 -35.59
C SER A 425 24.39 -3.19 -34.82
N CYS A 426 24.52 -3.04 -33.50
CA CYS A 426 24.75 -4.14 -32.57
C CYS A 426 23.77 -4.00 -31.41
N THR A 427 23.13 -5.09 -31.00
CA THR A 427 22.25 -5.08 -29.84
C THR A 427 22.93 -5.77 -28.67
N ILE A 428 22.92 -5.12 -27.52
CA ILE A 428 23.45 -5.67 -26.27
C ILE A 428 22.39 -5.56 -25.16
N ASP A 429 22.41 -6.52 -24.25
CA ASP A 429 21.59 -6.52 -23.05
C ASP A 429 22.50 -6.28 -21.84
N LEU A 430 22.09 -5.36 -20.94
CA LEU A 430 22.79 -5.05 -19.70
C LEU A 430 21.89 -5.28 -18.49
N SER A 431 22.41 -5.98 -17.49
CA SER A 431 21.81 -6.04 -16.15
C SER A 431 22.23 -4.82 -15.32
N LEU A 432 21.48 -4.51 -14.26
CA LEU A 432 21.88 -3.47 -13.31
C LEU A 432 23.23 -3.82 -12.66
N GLY A 433 24.14 -2.85 -12.56
CA GLY A 433 25.54 -3.03 -12.14
C GLY A 433 26.45 -3.61 -13.22
N ALA A 434 26.00 -3.75 -14.47
CA ALA A 434 26.81 -4.31 -15.55
C ALA A 434 27.94 -3.35 -15.96
N ASN A 435 29.10 -3.93 -16.24
CA ASN A 435 30.25 -3.26 -16.85
C ASN A 435 30.80 -4.16 -17.96
N VAL A 436 30.54 -3.78 -19.22
CA VAL A 436 30.82 -4.65 -20.37
C VAL A 436 31.73 -4.00 -21.39
N GLN A 437 32.48 -4.84 -22.10
CA GLN A 437 33.21 -4.45 -23.30
C GLN A 437 32.37 -4.79 -24.53
N LEU A 438 32.34 -3.89 -25.52
CA LEU A 438 31.68 -4.16 -26.80
C LEU A 438 32.30 -5.35 -27.52
N SER A 439 33.60 -5.59 -27.36
CA SER A 439 34.29 -6.75 -27.92
C SER A 439 33.85 -8.10 -27.33
N TRP A 440 33.06 -8.10 -26.26
CA TRP A 440 32.46 -9.34 -25.75
C TRP A 440 31.27 -9.80 -26.59
N TYR A 441 30.63 -8.89 -27.33
CA TYR A 441 29.46 -9.18 -28.15
C TYR A 441 29.87 -9.44 -29.60
N LEU A 442 29.54 -10.63 -30.12
CA LEU A 442 29.88 -11.05 -31.49
C LEU A 442 29.43 -10.03 -32.55
N GLN A 443 28.20 -9.53 -32.43
CA GLN A 443 27.62 -8.52 -33.33
C GLN A 443 28.37 -7.17 -33.30
N CYS A 444 29.07 -6.87 -32.21
CA CYS A 444 29.83 -5.65 -32.03
C CYS A 444 31.31 -5.82 -32.45
N LYS A 445 31.81 -7.03 -32.72
CA LYS A 445 33.24 -7.25 -33.06
C LYS A 445 33.49 -7.73 -34.49
N ASP A 446 32.47 -8.17 -35.22
CA ASP A 446 32.64 -8.76 -36.55
C ASP A 446 32.37 -7.76 -37.68
N PRO A 447 33.27 -7.53 -38.67
CA PRO A 447 34.67 -8.01 -38.79
C PRO A 447 35.71 -6.99 -38.29
N GLN A 448 35.29 -5.82 -37.81
CA GLN A 448 36.15 -4.69 -37.39
C GLN A 448 35.68 -4.11 -36.05
N PRO A 449 36.48 -3.25 -35.38
CA PRO A 449 36.05 -2.56 -34.16
C PRO A 449 34.77 -1.72 -34.37
N PHE A 450 33.79 -1.89 -33.48
CA PHE A 450 32.52 -1.15 -33.52
C PHE A 450 32.59 0.09 -32.65
N ASN A 451 32.40 1.25 -33.28
CA ASN A 451 32.22 2.51 -32.59
C ASN A 451 30.78 3.01 -32.80
N PRO A 452 29.90 2.89 -31.80
CA PRO A 452 28.53 3.40 -31.89
C PRO A 452 28.48 4.93 -31.83
N GLU A 453 27.66 5.52 -32.72
CA GLU A 453 27.39 6.96 -32.75
C GLU A 453 26.07 7.31 -32.06
N SER A 454 25.07 6.41 -32.14
CA SER A 454 23.74 6.56 -31.52
C SER A 454 23.29 5.26 -30.85
N ALA A 455 22.28 5.36 -29.97
CA ALA A 455 21.71 4.22 -29.28
C ALA A 455 20.19 4.37 -29.12
N VAL A 456 19.45 3.30 -29.43
CA VAL A 456 18.08 3.13 -28.93
C VAL A 456 18.19 2.43 -27.57
N VAL A 457 17.57 3.04 -26.57
CA VAL A 457 17.62 2.61 -25.18
C VAL A 457 16.22 2.16 -24.78
N SER A 458 16.07 0.86 -24.55
CA SER A 458 14.81 0.24 -24.15
C SER A 458 14.99 -0.39 -22.77
N GLY A 459 13.99 -0.28 -21.91
CA GLY A 459 14.05 -0.87 -20.57
C GLY A 459 14.79 -0.06 -19.50
N LEU A 460 15.11 1.23 -19.72
CA LEU A 460 15.53 2.16 -18.65
C LEU A 460 14.33 2.63 -17.79
N TYR A 461 13.32 1.77 -17.63
CA TYR A 461 12.06 2.08 -16.96
C TYR A 461 12.25 2.09 -15.44
N GLY A 462 11.81 3.16 -14.80
CA GLY A 462 11.79 3.27 -13.35
C GLY A 462 10.94 4.45 -12.95
N ALA A 463 9.88 4.20 -12.18
CA ALA A 463 9.02 5.24 -11.63
C ALA A 463 9.81 6.09 -10.62
N ASN A 464 10.55 7.08 -11.13
CA ASN A 464 11.44 7.99 -10.40
C ASN A 464 12.72 7.35 -9.81
N THR A 465 13.08 6.13 -10.22
CA THR A 465 14.34 5.51 -9.79
C THR A 465 15.50 6.03 -10.63
N GLN A 466 16.48 6.66 -9.99
CA GLN A 466 17.69 7.15 -10.65
C GLN A 466 18.53 5.98 -11.20
N ARG A 467 18.97 6.13 -12.45
CA ARG A 467 19.81 5.20 -13.20
C ARG A 467 20.94 5.95 -13.87
N LYS A 468 22.04 5.26 -14.16
CA LYS A 468 23.20 5.83 -14.84
C LYS A 468 23.70 4.88 -15.93
N LEU A 469 23.64 5.34 -17.17
CA LEU A 469 24.20 4.66 -18.33
C LEU A 469 25.43 5.43 -18.82
N CYS A 470 26.60 4.80 -18.86
CA CYS A 470 27.84 5.44 -19.34
C CYS A 470 28.46 4.70 -20.52
N PHE A 471 28.99 5.48 -21.47
CA PHE A 471 29.79 5.03 -22.60
C PHE A 471 31.22 5.52 -22.42
N ALA A 472 32.21 4.63 -22.48
CA ALA A 472 33.61 4.94 -22.18
C ALA A 472 34.59 4.37 -23.21
N ASN A 473 35.79 4.96 -23.25
CA ASN A 473 36.92 4.45 -24.03
C ASN A 473 37.68 3.33 -23.30
N THR A 474 38.68 2.74 -23.96
CA THR A 474 39.41 1.56 -23.47
C THR A 474 40.07 1.77 -22.11
N LEU A 475 40.54 2.99 -21.84
CA LEU A 475 41.31 3.36 -20.66
C LEU A 475 40.46 4.00 -19.55
N TYR A 476 39.13 4.13 -19.73
CA TYR A 476 38.23 4.88 -18.83
C TYR A 476 38.59 6.35 -18.59
N THR A 477 39.44 6.93 -19.42
CA THR A 477 39.95 8.30 -19.20
C THR A 477 38.89 9.36 -19.54
N THR A 478 37.95 9.03 -20.43
CA THR A 478 36.81 9.89 -20.79
C THR A 478 35.54 9.05 -20.95
N ASN A 479 34.40 9.60 -20.52
CA ASN A 479 33.08 8.97 -20.64
C ASN A 479 31.99 9.99 -21.00
N SER A 480 30.90 9.46 -21.56
CA SER A 480 29.62 10.14 -21.76
C SER A 480 28.59 9.42 -20.89
N CYS A 481 28.04 10.08 -19.87
CA CYS A 481 27.10 9.48 -18.93
C CYS A 481 25.72 10.14 -18.99
N TYR A 482 24.68 9.32 -18.91
CA TYR A 482 23.28 9.70 -18.88
C TYR A 482 22.72 9.28 -17.52
N SER A 483 22.34 10.24 -16.68
CA SER A 483 21.89 10.00 -15.32
C SER A 483 20.50 10.57 -15.10
N GLY A 484 19.59 9.80 -14.54
CA GLY A 484 18.20 10.23 -14.34
C GLY A 484 17.23 9.06 -14.35
N PHE A 485 15.97 9.34 -14.64
CA PHE A 485 14.91 8.34 -14.81
C PHE A 485 14.18 8.56 -16.13
N HIS A 486 13.50 7.52 -16.64
CA HIS A 486 12.65 7.62 -17.81
C HIS A 486 11.37 6.80 -17.59
N ASN A 487 10.23 7.45 -17.80
CA ASN A 487 8.91 6.82 -17.60
C ASN A 487 8.34 6.21 -18.89
N GLY A 488 9.05 6.31 -20.01
CA GLY A 488 8.71 5.64 -21.26
C GLY A 488 9.39 4.27 -21.38
N SER A 489 8.85 3.41 -22.23
CA SER A 489 9.44 2.08 -22.52
C SER A 489 10.76 2.17 -23.32
N GLU A 490 10.94 3.26 -24.07
CA GLU A 490 12.09 3.46 -24.97
C GLU A 490 12.40 4.96 -25.19
N PHE A 491 13.65 5.28 -25.52
CA PHE A 491 14.07 6.56 -26.11
C PHE A 491 15.32 6.39 -26.99
N THR A 492 15.69 7.41 -27.77
CA THR A 492 16.86 7.38 -28.65
C THR A 492 17.89 8.46 -28.30
N ILE A 493 19.10 8.05 -27.96
CA ILE A 493 20.29 8.92 -27.92
C ILE A 493 20.77 9.11 -29.35
N LYS A 494 20.60 10.32 -29.91
CA LYS A 494 20.98 10.66 -31.28
C LYS A 494 22.49 10.78 -31.46
N ASN A 495 23.22 11.21 -30.43
CA ASN A 495 24.68 11.28 -30.47
C ASN A 495 25.28 10.97 -29.10
N ILE A 496 25.90 9.80 -28.97
CA ILE A 496 26.50 9.30 -27.72
C ILE A 496 27.61 10.24 -27.24
N HIS A 497 28.38 10.83 -28.16
CA HIS A 497 29.49 11.73 -27.83
C HIS A 497 29.03 13.12 -27.40
N GLN A 498 27.79 13.52 -27.70
CA GLN A 498 27.29 14.88 -27.44
C GLN A 498 26.05 14.94 -26.54
N GLY A 499 25.47 13.79 -26.18
CA GLY A 499 24.31 13.75 -25.29
C GLY A 499 22.98 14.09 -25.95
N THR A 500 22.91 14.25 -27.28
CA THR A 500 21.71 14.75 -27.97
C THR A 500 20.64 13.67 -28.12
N GLY A 501 19.36 14.07 -28.16
CA GLY A 501 18.21 13.15 -28.33
C GLY A 501 17.66 12.53 -27.05
N ARG A 502 18.34 12.67 -25.91
CA ARG A 502 17.89 12.17 -24.61
C ARG A 502 16.59 12.87 -24.12
N PRO A 503 15.75 12.19 -23.32
CA PRO A 503 14.68 12.82 -22.56
C PRO A 503 15.18 13.92 -21.61
N ASN A 504 14.35 14.92 -21.33
CA ASN A 504 14.69 16.01 -20.40
C ASN A 504 14.90 15.54 -18.96
N THR A 505 14.42 14.35 -18.61
CA THR A 505 14.60 13.70 -17.30
C THR A 505 15.97 13.04 -17.14
N LEU A 506 16.81 13.02 -18.19
CA LEU A 506 18.18 12.51 -18.13
C LEU A 506 19.18 13.67 -18.26
N GLU A 507 20.00 13.82 -17.22
CA GLU A 507 21.17 14.68 -17.23
C GLU A 507 22.29 14.02 -18.03
N PHE A 508 23.02 14.83 -18.79
CA PHE A 508 24.20 14.39 -19.54
C PHE A 508 25.44 14.97 -18.89
N SER A 509 26.38 14.10 -18.52
CA SER A 509 27.65 14.50 -17.92
C SER A 509 28.83 13.98 -18.74
N ARG A 510 29.78 14.90 -18.98
CA ARG A 510 31.05 14.71 -19.71
C ARG A 510 30.89 14.30 -21.19
N ARG A 511 31.82 14.79 -22.01
CA ARG A 511 31.87 14.52 -23.46
C ARG A 511 32.90 13.43 -23.72
N LEU A 512 32.48 12.28 -24.26
CA LEU A 512 33.41 11.25 -24.70
C LEU A 512 34.21 11.70 -25.93
N MET A 513 35.53 11.52 -25.87
CA MET A 513 36.43 11.69 -27.02
C MET A 513 37.01 10.34 -27.42
N GLY A 514 36.97 10.03 -28.72
CA GLY A 514 37.41 8.74 -29.27
C GLY A 514 36.33 7.66 -29.21
N ALA A 515 36.72 6.43 -29.54
CA ALA A 515 35.78 5.32 -29.70
C ALA A 515 35.20 4.82 -28.37
N VAL A 516 33.92 4.46 -28.38
CA VAL A 516 33.30 3.69 -27.31
C VAL A 516 33.80 2.26 -27.39
N THR A 517 34.34 1.75 -26.29
CA THR A 517 34.71 0.34 -26.17
C THR A 517 34.01 -0.33 -25.00
N ARG A 518 33.52 0.44 -24.03
CA ARG A 518 32.88 -0.05 -22.82
C ARG A 518 31.57 0.66 -22.52
N ILE A 519 30.64 -0.06 -21.89
CA ILE A 519 29.37 0.47 -21.42
C ILE A 519 29.12 0.00 -19.98
N THR A 520 28.68 0.91 -19.11
CA THR A 520 28.23 0.59 -17.75
C THR A 520 26.79 1.00 -17.53
N TYR A 521 26.06 0.22 -16.72
CA TYR A 521 24.68 0.50 -16.34
C TYR A 521 24.52 0.31 -14.83
N ASP A 522 24.30 1.41 -14.11
CA ASP A 522 24.20 1.49 -12.65
C ASP A 522 22.84 2.00 -12.17
#